data_AF-A0A1Q7W802-F1
#
_entry.id   AF-A0A1Q7W802-F1
#
_cell.length_a   1.000
_cell.length_b   1.000
_cell.length_c   1.000
_cell.angle_alpha   90.00
_cell.angle_beta   90.00
_cell.angle_gamma   90.00
#
_symmetry.space_group_name_H-M   'P 1'
#
loop_
_entity.id
_entity.type
_entity.pdbx_description
1 polymer ?
#
loop_
_entity_poly.entity_id
_entity_poly.type
_entity_poly.pdbx_seq_one_letter_code
_entity_poly.pdbx_strand_id
1 'polypeptide(L)'
;MEFGILGPMFVRDDQGEELVISSARHRVLLASLLIKSNTLVPPADLIEAVWDGKPTTKARATLSSHVMRLRKRLGPDSAKRIRTLPSGYLIAVADDEFDLRRFLALGAAGRRAAAQQNSVTASTRSGCRRSSCGRNPAFGSARARLPSPNSKG
;
A
#
# COMPACT_ATOMS: atom_id res chain seq x y z
N MET A 1 8.76 20.71 -2.60
CA MET A 1 7.34 20.38 -2.40
C MET A 1 7.26 19.18 -1.47
N GLU A 2 6.43 19.24 -0.43
CA GLU A 2 6.31 18.16 0.55
C GLU A 2 4.82 17.84 0.79
N PHE A 3 4.50 16.57 0.95
CA PHE A 3 3.16 16.07 1.22
C PHE A 3 3.15 15.21 2.48
N GLY A 4 2.12 15.40 3.32
CA GLY A 4 1.90 14.59 4.51
C GLY A 4 0.49 14.04 4.62
N ILE A 5 0.36 12.78 5.04
CA ILE A 5 -0.93 12.13 5.35
C ILE A 5 -0.91 11.25 6.60
N LEU A 6 0.26 10.98 7.19
CA LEU A 6 0.41 10.20 8.44
C LEU A 6 -0.01 11.00 9.70
N GLY A 7 -0.81 12.04 9.51
CA GLY A 7 -1.31 12.98 10.50
C GLY A 7 -2.31 13.93 9.83
N PRO A 8 -2.48 15.17 10.33
CA PRO A 8 -3.19 16.20 9.59
C PRO A 8 -2.58 16.36 8.20
N MET A 9 -3.42 16.31 7.16
CA MET A 9 -2.93 16.49 5.80
C MET A 9 -2.33 17.88 5.64
N PHE A 10 -1.08 17.94 5.19
CA PHE A 10 -0.41 19.18 4.82
C PHE A 10 0.20 19.07 3.43
N VAL A 11 0.40 20.22 2.82
CA VAL A 11 1.14 20.39 1.57
C VAL A 11 2.06 21.58 1.77
N ARG A 12 3.33 21.43 1.45
CA ARG A 12 4.29 22.54 1.42
C ARG A 12 4.84 22.72 0.03
N ASP A 13 5.06 23.96 -0.36
CA ASP A 13 5.68 24.28 -1.63
C ASP A 13 7.21 24.03 -1.61
N ASP A 14 7.91 24.47 -2.66
CA ASP A 14 9.36 24.35 -2.73
C ASP A 14 10.12 25.30 -1.79
N GLN A 15 9.43 26.33 -1.28
CA GLN A 15 9.96 27.27 -0.28
C GLN A 15 9.70 26.80 1.16
N GLY A 16 8.92 25.72 1.33
CA GLY A 16 8.54 25.18 2.64
C GLY A 16 7.28 25.80 3.22
N GLU A 17 6.62 26.70 2.49
CA GLU A 17 5.40 27.38 2.93
C GLU A 17 4.19 26.45 2.82
N GLU A 18 3.33 26.46 3.83
CA GLU A 18 2.17 25.58 3.87
C GLU A 18 1.04 26.08 2.95
N LEU A 19 0.69 25.24 1.98
CA LEU A 19 -0.39 25.46 1.04
C LEU A 19 -1.72 24.94 1.62
N VAL A 20 -2.55 25.85 2.14
CA VAL A 20 -3.82 25.49 2.76
C VAL A 20 -4.84 24.97 1.73
N ILE A 21 -5.18 23.68 1.83
CA ILE A 21 -6.26 23.05 1.07
C ILE A 21 -7.56 23.04 1.90
N SER A 22 -8.31 24.14 1.83
CA SER A 22 -9.49 24.37 2.68
C SER A 22 -10.67 23.44 2.39
N SER A 23 -10.88 23.03 1.14
CA SER A 23 -12.01 22.18 0.76
C SER A 23 -11.77 20.71 1.13
N ALA A 24 -12.69 20.11 1.90
CA ALA A 24 -12.66 18.69 2.24
C ALA A 24 -12.61 17.79 0.99
N ARG A 25 -13.38 18.12 -0.06
CA ARG A 25 -13.35 17.37 -1.32
C ARG A 25 -11.99 17.46 -2.03
N HIS A 26 -11.33 18.62 -2.00
CA HIS A 26 -9.98 18.75 -2.56
C HIS A 26 -8.96 17.94 -1.76
N ARG A 27 -9.08 17.91 -0.43
CA ARG A 27 -8.23 17.07 0.42
C ARG A 27 -8.40 15.60 0.10
N VAL A 28 -9.65 15.11 0.02
CA VAL A 28 -9.93 13.71 -0.36
C VAL A 28 -9.37 13.39 -1.74
N LEU A 29 -9.62 14.25 -2.72
CA LEU A 29 -9.07 14.09 -4.08
C LEU A 29 -7.54 14.00 -4.08
N LEU A 30 -6.88 14.90 -3.35
CA LEU A 30 -5.42 14.90 -3.24
C LEU A 30 -4.91 13.65 -2.51
N ALA A 31 -5.53 13.25 -1.40
CA ALA A 31 -5.21 12.00 -0.69
C ALA A 31 -5.32 10.79 -1.61
N SER A 32 -6.43 10.64 -2.33
CA SER A 32 -6.65 9.51 -3.25
C SER A 32 -5.57 9.43 -4.32
N LEU A 33 -5.12 10.58 -4.84
CA LEU A 33 -4.01 10.65 -5.79
C LEU A 33 -2.67 10.31 -5.11
N LEU A 34 -2.38 10.85 -3.92
CA LEU A 34 -1.12 10.62 -3.21
C LEU A 34 -0.94 9.17 -2.76
N ILE A 35 -2.02 8.53 -2.28
CA ILE A 35 -2.02 7.10 -1.91
C ILE A 35 -1.63 6.24 -3.12
N LYS A 36 -2.14 6.58 -4.30
CA LYS A 36 -1.78 5.95 -5.58
C LYS A 36 -0.72 6.77 -6.34
N SER A 37 0.23 7.38 -5.63
CA SER A 37 1.27 8.24 -6.21
C SER A 37 2.09 7.51 -7.29
N ASN A 38 2.48 8.24 -8.32
CA ASN A 38 3.16 7.74 -9.52
C ASN A 38 2.41 6.65 -10.29
N THR A 39 1.12 6.44 -10.00
CA THR A 39 0.27 5.48 -10.69
C THR A 39 -0.90 6.21 -11.34
N LEU A 40 -1.38 5.67 -12.46
CA LEU A 40 -2.58 6.18 -13.13
C LEU A 40 -3.83 5.80 -12.31
N VAL A 41 -4.63 6.79 -11.95
CA VAL A 41 -5.90 6.61 -11.24
C VAL A 41 -7.07 6.93 -12.18
N PRO A 42 -7.97 5.98 -12.44
CA PRO A 42 -9.17 6.22 -13.24
C PRO A 42 -10.07 7.30 -12.64
N PRO A 43 -10.81 8.07 -13.46
CA PRO A 43 -11.76 9.06 -12.94
C PRO A 43 -12.88 8.43 -12.09
N ALA A 44 -13.25 7.18 -12.35
CA ALA A 44 -14.28 6.46 -11.60
C ALA A 44 -13.89 6.29 -10.12
N ASP A 45 -12.68 5.79 -9.86
CA ASP A 45 -12.14 5.64 -8.50
C ASP A 45 -12.10 6.98 -7.74
N LEU A 46 -11.70 8.06 -8.43
CA LEU A 46 -11.65 9.39 -7.81
C LEU A 46 -13.05 9.93 -7.51
N ILE A 47 -14.02 9.67 -8.39
CA ILE A 47 -15.41 10.04 -8.15
C ILE A 47 -15.98 9.27 -6.97
N GLU A 48 -15.73 7.97 -6.90
CA GLU A 48 -16.17 7.13 -5.79
C GLU A 48 -15.58 7.63 -4.46
N ALA A 49 -14.29 7.93 -4.41
CA ALA A 49 -13.63 8.43 -3.21
C ALA A 49 -14.13 9.83 -2.79
N VAL A 50 -14.30 10.76 -3.73
CA VAL A 50 -14.69 12.16 -3.43
C VAL A 50 -16.17 12.28 -3.06
N TRP A 51 -17.02 11.41 -3.58
CA TRP A 51 -18.48 11.41 -3.34
C TRP A 51 -18.97 10.27 -2.45
N ASP A 52 -18.06 9.48 -1.87
CA ASP A 52 -18.39 8.35 -0.98
C ASP A 52 -19.45 7.41 -1.60
N GLY A 53 -19.23 7.04 -2.86
CA GLY A 53 -20.14 6.18 -3.63
C GLY A 53 -21.46 6.83 -4.08
N LYS A 54 -21.70 8.12 -3.80
CA LYS A 54 -22.92 8.85 -4.19
C LYS A 54 -22.65 9.99 -5.20
N PRO A 55 -22.24 9.65 -6.44
CA PRO A 55 -21.90 10.66 -7.43
C PRO A 55 -23.13 11.41 -7.96
N THR A 56 -22.93 12.68 -8.31
CA THR A 56 -23.94 13.45 -9.04
C THR A 56 -23.88 13.15 -10.54
N THR A 57 -24.94 13.46 -11.29
CA THR A 57 -24.99 13.31 -12.76
C THR A 57 -23.86 14.07 -13.47
N LYS A 58 -23.29 15.09 -12.83
CA LYS A 58 -22.19 15.92 -13.36
C LYS A 58 -20.84 15.64 -12.70
N ALA A 59 -20.68 14.54 -11.95
CA ALA A 59 -19.48 14.25 -11.16
C ALA A 59 -18.17 14.32 -11.96
N ARG A 60 -18.15 13.82 -13.21
CA ARG A 60 -16.97 13.93 -14.10
C ARG A 60 -16.58 15.37 -14.40
N ALA A 61 -17.55 16.23 -14.75
CA ALA A 61 -17.28 17.65 -15.02
C ALA A 61 -16.82 18.39 -13.75
N THR A 62 -17.43 18.05 -12.60
CA THR A 62 -17.05 18.61 -11.31
C THR A 62 -15.66 18.14 -10.87
N LEU A 63 -15.28 16.88 -11.14
CA LEU A 63 -13.94 16.35 -10.86
C LEU A 63 -12.87 17.14 -11.62
N SER A 64 -13.03 17.34 -12.93
CA SER A 64 -12.09 18.15 -13.73
C SER A 64 -11.95 19.57 -13.18
N SER A 65 -13.05 20.17 -12.73
CA SER A 65 -13.04 21.49 -12.08
C SER A 65 -12.27 21.49 -10.76
N HIS A 66 -12.44 20.46 -9.94
CA HIS A 66 -11.70 20.29 -8.68
C HIS A 66 -10.20 20.09 -8.94
N VAL A 67 -9.83 19.25 -9.92
CA VAL A 67 -8.42 19.05 -10.33
C VAL A 67 -7.80 20.36 -10.80
N MET A 68 -8.50 21.14 -11.62
CA MET A 68 -8.02 22.44 -12.07
C MET A 68 -7.79 23.41 -10.90
N ARG A 69 -8.72 23.47 -9.94
CA ARG A 69 -8.57 24.31 -8.75
C ARG A 69 -7.42 23.84 -7.86
N LEU A 70 -7.24 22.53 -7.72
CA LEU A 70 -6.12 21.94 -6.97
C LEU A 70 -4.78 22.30 -7.61
N ARG A 71 -4.66 22.19 -8.95
CA ARG A 71 -3.46 22.64 -9.68
C ARG A 71 -3.15 24.10 -9.42
N LYS A 72 -4.15 24.98 -9.54
CA LYS A 72 -3.97 26.42 -9.25
C LYS A 72 -3.44 26.68 -7.83
N ARG A 73 -3.79 25.85 -6.86
CA ARG A 73 -3.29 25.96 -5.47
C ARG A 73 -1.88 25.44 -5.30
N LEU A 74 -1.48 24.42 -6.05
CA LEU A 74 -0.14 23.84 -6.03
C LEU A 74 0.90 24.66 -6.81
N GLY A 75 0.52 25.80 -7.37
CA GLY A 75 1.45 26.70 -8.06
C GLY A 75 1.69 26.36 -9.55
N PRO A 76 2.63 27.07 -10.19
CA PRO A 76 2.81 27.05 -11.64
C PRO A 76 3.30 25.70 -12.20
N ASP A 77 4.11 24.95 -11.45
CA ASP A 77 4.60 23.62 -11.88
C ASP A 77 3.64 22.47 -11.60
N SER A 78 2.48 22.76 -11.02
CA SER A 78 1.44 21.78 -10.71
C SER A 78 0.91 20.99 -11.91
N ALA A 79 1.00 21.56 -13.13
CA ALA A 79 0.59 20.88 -14.36
C ALA A 79 1.54 19.74 -14.74
N LYS A 80 2.82 19.85 -14.41
CA LYS A 80 3.81 18.76 -14.55
C LYS A 80 3.58 17.70 -13.47
N ARG A 81 3.15 18.14 -12.29
CA ARG A 81 2.96 17.31 -11.11
C ARG A 81 1.71 16.45 -11.18
N ILE A 82 0.54 17.06 -11.39
CA ILE A 82 -0.71 16.36 -11.62
C ILE A 82 -0.95 16.34 -13.13
N ARG A 83 -0.79 15.18 -13.75
CA ARG A 83 -1.00 14.97 -15.18
C ARG A 83 -2.42 14.45 -15.43
N THR A 84 -3.11 15.05 -16.41
CA THR A 84 -4.35 14.49 -16.94
C THR A 84 -4.00 13.68 -18.17
N LEU A 85 -4.34 12.40 -18.14
CA LEU A 85 -4.18 11.46 -19.24
C LEU A 85 -5.58 11.04 -19.72
N PRO A 86 -5.73 10.54 -20.96
CA PRO A 86 -7.04 10.10 -21.46
C PRO A 86 -7.74 9.07 -20.56
N SER A 87 -6.95 8.22 -19.92
CA SER A 87 -7.42 7.14 -19.04
C SER A 87 -7.53 7.53 -17.56
N GLY A 88 -7.14 8.75 -17.17
CA GLY A 88 -7.25 9.19 -15.78
C GLY A 88 -6.28 10.27 -15.34
N TYR A 89 -5.96 10.28 -14.05
CA TYR A 89 -5.10 11.28 -13.44
C TYR A 89 -3.90 10.60 -12.78
N LEU A 90 -2.75 11.25 -12.84
CA LEU A 90 -1.53 10.78 -12.20
C LEU A 90 -0.92 11.94 -11.44
N ILE A 91 -0.48 11.70 -10.21
CA ILE A 91 0.37 12.63 -9.48
C ILE A 91 1.80 12.07 -9.46
N ALA A 92 2.74 12.86 -9.96
CA ALA A 92 4.16 12.57 -9.87
C ALA A 92 4.67 13.06 -8.51
N VAL A 93 5.36 12.20 -7.77
CA VAL A 93 5.90 12.48 -6.43
C VAL A 93 7.25 11.78 -6.29
N ALA A 94 8.31 12.49 -5.89
CA ALA A 94 9.59 11.85 -5.58
C ALA A 94 9.50 11.13 -4.23
N ASP A 95 10.46 10.24 -3.98
CA ASP A 95 10.38 9.31 -2.84
C ASP A 95 10.56 9.99 -1.47
N ASP A 96 11.19 11.17 -1.42
CA ASP A 96 11.41 11.98 -0.23
C ASP A 96 10.33 13.06 -0.02
N GLU A 97 9.50 13.33 -1.02
CA GLU A 97 8.49 14.39 -0.99
C GLU A 97 7.18 13.93 -0.32
N PHE A 98 7.02 12.63 0.00
CA PHE A 98 5.81 12.10 0.62
C PHE A 98 6.11 11.22 1.83
N ASP A 99 5.56 11.61 2.97
CA ASP A 99 5.79 10.96 4.27
C ASP A 99 5.50 9.45 4.27
N LEU A 100 4.40 9.02 3.63
CA LEU A 100 4.01 7.63 3.54
C LEU A 100 5.03 6.82 2.73
N ARG A 101 5.57 7.38 1.63
CA ARG A 101 6.62 6.71 0.85
C ARG A 101 7.89 6.57 1.68
N ARG A 102 8.31 7.64 2.37
CA ARG A 102 9.47 7.60 3.27
C ARG A 102 9.30 6.54 4.36
N PHE A 103 8.12 6.48 4.97
CA PHE A 103 7.80 5.49 5.99
C PHE A 103 7.85 4.05 5.44
N LEU A 104 7.24 3.79 4.29
CA LEU A 104 7.25 2.47 3.66
C LEU A 104 8.67 2.03 3.27
N ALA A 105 9.49 2.96 2.77
CA ALA A 105 10.89 2.70 2.41
C ALA A 105 11.73 2.33 3.64
N LEU A 106 11.60 3.09 4.74
CA LEU A 106 12.28 2.79 6.01
C LEU A 106 11.86 1.42 6.57
N GLY A 107 10.56 1.11 6.56
CA GLY A 107 10.06 -0.20 7.00
C GLY A 107 10.59 -1.36 6.15
N ALA A 108 10.71 -1.17 4.83
CA ALA A 108 11.30 -2.16 3.94
C ALA A 108 12.80 -2.37 4.21
N ALA A 109 13.55 -1.28 4.45
CA ALA A 109 14.96 -1.35 4.80
C ALA A 109 15.19 -2.10 6.13
N GLY A 110 14.38 -1.81 7.15
CA GLY A 110 14.44 -2.51 8.45
C GLY A 110 14.20 -4.01 8.33
N ARG A 111 13.19 -4.43 7.53
CA ARG A 111 12.93 -5.86 7.27
C ARG A 111 14.10 -6.56 6.59
N ARG A 112 14.76 -5.91 5.63
CA ARG A 112 15.94 -6.47 4.95
C ARG A 112 17.12 -6.62 5.91
N ALA A 113 17.38 -5.63 6.75
CA ALA A 113 18.45 -5.68 7.75
C ALA A 113 18.22 -6.80 8.77
N ALA A 114 16.99 -6.96 9.27
CA ALA A 114 16.62 -8.04 10.18
C ALA A 114 16.80 -9.44 9.54
N ALA A 115 16.40 -9.61 8.28
CA ALA A 115 16.58 -10.86 7.55
C ALA A 115 18.06 -11.24 7.38
N GLN A 116 18.94 -10.26 7.13
CA GLN A 116 20.38 -10.48 7.02
C GLN A 116 21.01 -10.89 8.35
N GLN A 117 20.60 -10.28 9.47
CA GLN A 117 21.09 -10.65 10.80
C GLN A 117 20.67 -12.07 11.22
N ASN A 118 19.47 -12.51 10.85
CA ASN A 118 19.01 -13.89 11.05
C ASN A 118 19.76 -14.91 10.19
N SER A 119 20.24 -14.52 9.00
CA SER A 119 21.02 -15.43 8.14
C SER A 119 22.44 -15.68 8.65
N VAL A 120 23.03 -14.74 9.41
CA VAL A 120 24.37 -14.87 10.00
C VAL A 120 24.37 -15.71 11.28
N THR A 121 23.22 -15.83 11.97
CA THR A 121 23.09 -16.66 13.19
C THR A 121 22.62 -18.09 12.92
N ALA A 122 22.21 -18.41 11.69
CA ALA A 122 21.75 -19.76 11.31
C ALA A 122 22.87 -20.77 10.99
N SER A 123 24.15 -20.37 11.01
CA SER A 123 25.28 -21.22 10.57
C SER A 123 26.04 -21.96 11.69
N THR A 124 25.66 -21.86 12.97
CA THR A 124 26.46 -22.47 14.07
C THR A 124 25.75 -23.56 14.88
N ARG A 125 24.93 -24.41 14.25
CA ARG A 125 24.52 -25.68 14.88
C ARG A 125 24.08 -26.75 13.88
N SER A 126 25.02 -27.25 13.09
CA SER A 126 24.92 -28.61 12.53
C SER A 126 26.22 -29.33 12.77
N GLY A 127 26.50 -29.51 14.06
CA GLY A 127 27.54 -30.40 14.55
C GLY A 127 27.14 -31.84 14.25
N CYS A 128 27.87 -32.44 13.33
CA CYS A 128 27.85 -33.85 12.99
C CYS A 128 28.24 -34.72 14.22
N ARG A 129 27.44 -35.75 14.55
CA ARG A 129 27.93 -37.03 15.11
C ARG A 129 26.99 -38.14 14.66
N ARG A 130 27.38 -38.89 13.62
CA ARG A 130 28.16 -40.15 13.64
C ARG A 130 27.30 -41.37 14.02
N SER A 131 26.97 -42.11 12.96
CA SER A 131 26.85 -43.58 12.89
C SER A 131 25.90 -44.30 13.85
N SER A 132 24.83 -44.86 13.31
CA SER A 132 24.88 -46.25 12.84
C SER A 132 23.63 -46.60 12.03
N CYS A 133 23.86 -47.34 10.95
CA CYS A 133 22.84 -47.97 10.15
C CYS A 133 22.10 -49.03 10.97
N GLY A 134 20.78 -49.10 10.78
CA GLY A 134 19.95 -50.21 11.24
C GLY A 134 18.71 -50.30 10.37
N ARG A 135 18.87 -50.84 9.16
CA ARG A 135 17.76 -51.33 8.33
C ARG A 135 17.07 -52.48 9.07
N ASN A 136 15.76 -52.42 9.25
CA ASN A 136 14.88 -53.50 8.79
C ASN A 136 13.39 -53.09 8.79
N PRO A 137 12.66 -53.34 7.69
CA PRO A 137 11.21 -53.24 7.65
C PRO A 137 10.60 -54.60 8.03
N ALA A 138 9.70 -54.62 9.01
CA ALA A 138 8.84 -55.77 9.25
C ALA A 138 7.38 -55.33 9.10
N PHE A 139 6.87 -55.48 7.89
CA PHE A 139 5.44 -55.48 7.60
C PHE A 139 4.80 -56.69 8.29
N GLY A 140 3.94 -56.45 9.27
CA GLY A 140 3.06 -57.44 9.87
C GLY A 140 1.61 -57.00 9.69
N SER A 141 0.94 -57.53 8.67
CA SER A 141 -0.48 -57.34 8.42
C SER A 141 -1.32 -58.10 9.45
N ALA A 142 -2.35 -57.46 10.02
CA ALA A 142 -3.53 -58.17 10.51
C ALA A 142 -4.76 -57.26 10.48
N ARG A 143 -5.72 -57.60 9.60
CA ARG A 143 -7.08 -57.09 9.56
C ARG A 143 -7.95 -57.82 10.59
N ALA A 144 -8.82 -57.10 11.29
CA ALA A 144 -10.11 -57.58 11.82
C ALA A 144 -10.99 -56.34 12.06
N ARG A 145 -11.96 -56.01 11.19
CA ARG A 145 -13.36 -56.47 11.12
C ARG A 145 -14.22 -56.01 12.33
N LEU A 146 -15.03 -54.97 12.09
CA LEU A 146 -16.20 -54.46 12.86
C LEU A 146 -17.33 -55.52 12.96
N PRO A 147 -18.32 -55.47 13.89
CA PRO A 147 -19.41 -54.45 13.98
C PRO A 147 -19.86 -54.04 15.43
N SER A 148 -20.24 -52.77 15.70
CA SER A 148 -21.61 -52.14 15.75
C SER A 148 -22.45 -52.48 17.01
N PRO A 149 -23.57 -51.81 17.39
CA PRO A 149 -23.97 -50.39 17.41
C PRO A 149 -24.57 -49.89 18.78
N ASN A 150 -24.95 -48.61 18.84
CA ASN A 150 -25.98 -47.94 19.68
C ASN A 150 -25.78 -47.76 21.20
N SER A 151 -25.87 -46.50 21.67
CA SER A 151 -27.06 -46.02 22.41
C SER A 151 -27.02 -44.51 22.59
N LYS A 152 -28.18 -43.89 22.38
CA LYS A 152 -28.50 -42.51 22.72
C LYS A 152 -28.52 -42.32 24.24
N GLY A 153 -28.30 -41.08 24.66
CA GLY A 153 -28.63 -40.49 25.95
C GLY A 153 -28.66 -38.99 25.76
#